data_AF-A0A946KQQ7-F1
#
_entry.id   AF-A0A946KQQ7-F1
#
_cell.length_a   1.000
_cell.length_b   1.000
_cell.length_c   1.000
_cell.angle_alpha   90.00
_cell.angle_beta   90.00
_cell.angle_gamma   90.00
#
_symmetry.space_group_name_H-M   'P 1'
#
loop_
_entity.id
_entity.type
_entity.pdbx_description
1 polymer ?
#
loop_
_entity_poly.entity_id
_entity_poly.type
_entity_poly.pdbx_seq_one_letter_code
_entity_poly.pdbx_strand_id
1 'polypeptide(L)' 'MQERSYQEIWNNCLTIISDNVSVQNFKTWFKPIKAVALNEKILTIQVPSQFFYEWLEKNYITLIKKTLK' A
#
# COMPACT_ATOMS: atom_id res chain seq x y z
N MET A 1 -7.23 -22.81 9.14
CA MET A 1 -5.96 -22.08 9.03
C MET A 1 -6.31 -20.72 8.47
N GLN A 2 -6.19 -19.64 9.24
CA GLN A 2 -6.49 -18.30 8.72
C GLN A 2 -5.34 -17.91 7.79
N GLU A 3 -5.54 -18.10 6.49
CA GLU A 3 -4.75 -17.41 5.47
C GLU A 3 -4.85 -15.93 5.81
N ARG A 4 -3.74 -15.32 6.23
CA ARG A 4 -3.70 -13.87 6.46
C ARG A 4 -4.18 -13.22 5.17
N SER A 5 -5.39 -12.66 5.23
CA SER A 5 -6.01 -12.11 4.04
C SER A 5 -5.11 -10.98 3.52
N TYR A 6 -4.93 -10.88 2.21
CA TYR A 6 -4.16 -9.81 1.56
C TYR A 6 -4.57 -8.40 2.07
N GLN A 7 -5.83 -8.27 2.50
CA GLN A 7 -6.38 -7.10 3.17
C GLN A 7 -5.72 -6.79 4.51
N GLU A 8 -5.46 -7.80 5.36
CA GLU A 8 -4.79 -7.65 6.65
C GLU A 8 -3.34 -7.21 6.48
N ILE A 9 -2.62 -7.81 5.54
CA ILE A 9 -1.23 -7.42 5.24
C ILE A 9 -1.17 -5.97 4.72
N TRP A 10 -2.11 -5.61 3.83
CA TRP A 10 -2.20 -4.24 3.35
C TRP A 10 -2.58 -3.26 4.44
N ASN A 11 -3.51 -3.61 5.33
CA ASN A 11 -3.86 -2.78 6.49
C ASN A 11 -2.65 -2.54 7.39
N ASN A 12 -1.82 -3.56 7.63
CA ASN A 12 -0.58 -3.39 8.38
C ASN A 12 0.42 -2.46 7.65
N CYS A 13 0.57 -2.62 6.33
CA CYS A 13 1.37 -1.71 5.52
C CYS A 13 0.84 -0.27 5.61
N LEU A 14 -0.47 -0.08 5.52
CA LEU A 14 -1.13 1.21 5.61
C LEU A 14 -0.88 1.88 6.96
N THR A 15 -0.90 1.13 8.07
CA THR A 15 -0.54 1.65 9.40
C THR A 15 0.87 2.21 9.41
N ILE A 16 1.85 1.45 8.90
CA ILE A 16 3.25 1.89 8.83
C ILE A 16 3.39 3.11 7.92
N ILE A 17 2.73 3.10 6.76
CA ILE A 17 2.74 4.23 5.83
C ILE A 17 2.13 5.47 6.50
N SER A 18 1.02 5.33 7.22
CA SER A 18 0.34 6.45 7.90
C SER A 18 1.19 7.11 8.98
N ASP A 19 2.10 6.35 9.59
CA ASP A 19 3.08 6.87 10.56
C ASP A 19 4.23 7.62 9.86
N ASN A 20 4.56 7.21 8.62
CA ASN A 20 5.67 7.77 7.84
C ASN A 20 5.26 8.93 6.91
N VAL A 21 3.96 9.15 6.67
CA VAL A 21 3.45 10.22 5.80
C VAL A 21 2.39 11.04 6.51
N SER A 22 2.25 12.31 6.12
CA SER A 22 1.20 13.17 6.67
C SER A 22 -0.20 12.60 6.39
N VAL A 23 -1.12 12.76 7.35
CA VAL A 23 -2.52 12.28 7.25
C VAL A 23 -3.21 12.68 5.94
N GLN A 24 -2.90 13.87 5.42
CA GLN A 24 -3.42 14.36 4.14
C GLN A 24 -2.92 13.54 2.95
N ASN A 25 -1.62 13.23 2.89
CA ASN A 25 -1.03 12.40 1.85
C ASN A 25 -1.55 10.96 1.95
N PHE A 26 -1.65 10.42 3.17
CA PHE A 26 -2.24 9.11 3.40
C PHE A 26 -3.67 9.01 2.86
N LYS A 27 -4.54 9.97 3.23
CA LYS A 27 -5.94 10.01 2.81
C LYS A 27 -6.12 10.24 1.30
N THR A 28 -5.19 10.94 0.66
CA THR A 28 -5.28 11.26 -0.76
C THR A 28 -4.77 10.11 -1.61
N TRP A 29 -3.58 9.59 -1.28
CA TRP A 29 -2.86 8.66 -2.14
C TRP A 29 -3.05 7.20 -1.76
N PHE A 30 -3.09 6.88 -0.46
CA PHE A 30 -3.10 5.49 0.03
C PHE A 30 -4.49 4.97 0.37
N LYS A 31 -5.38 5.83 0.87
CA LYS A 31 -6.78 5.46 1.17
C LYS A 31 -7.56 4.87 -0.01
N PRO A 32 -7.43 5.35 -1.27
CA PRO A 32 -8.14 4.74 -2.40
C PRO A 32 -7.49 3.43 -2.87
N ILE A 33 -6.29 3.09 -2.40
CA ILE A 33 -5.57 1.88 -2.80
C ILE A 33 -6.12 0.67 -2.06
N LYS A 34 -6.38 -0.41 -2.80
CA LYS A 34 -6.86 -1.66 -2.24
C LYS A 34 -5.95 -2.80 -2.65
N ALA A 35 -5.63 -3.70 -1.72
CA ALA A 35 -5.03 -4.97 -2.09
C ALA A 35 -6.06 -5.85 -2.80
N VAL A 36 -5.64 -6.47 -3.89
CA VAL A 36 -6.50 -7.34 -4.73
C VAL A 36 -6.01 -8.78 -4.76
N ALA A 37 -4.72 -9.01 -4.52
CA ALA A 37 -4.16 -10.35 -4.44
C ALA A 37 -2.89 -10.34 -3.58
N LEU A 38 -2.57 -11.49 -3.00
CA LEU A 38 -1.29 -11.76 -2.35
C LEU A 38 -0.82 -13.14 -2.80
N ASN A 39 0.29 -13.19 -3.53
CA ASN A 39 0.93 -14.42 -3.93
C ASN A 39 2.27 -14.54 -3.22
N GLU A 40 2.35 -15.42 -2.21
CA GLU A 40 3.52 -15.72 -1.38
C GLU A 40 4.17 -14.49 -0.70
N LYS A 41 4.84 -13.64 -1.49
CA LYS A 41 5.53 -12.41 -1.06
C LYS A 41 5.22 -11.19 -1.96
N ILE A 42 4.35 -11.35 -2.95
CA ILE A 42 3.95 -10.29 -3.88
C ILE A 42 2.53 -9.86 -3.54
N LEU A 43 2.40 -8.66 -2.95
CA LEU A 43 1.13 -8.01 -2.72
C LEU A 43 0.74 -7.18 -3.95
N THR A 44 -0.35 -7.56 -4.61
CA THR A 44 -0.90 -6.81 -5.73
C THR A 44 -1.90 -5.79 -5.20
N ILE A 45 -1.66 -4.52 -5.52
CA ILE A 45 -2.52 -3.40 -5.14
C ILE A 45 -3.15 -2.78 -6.39
N GLN A 46 -4.40 -2.35 -6.25
CA GLN A 46 -5.12 -1.60 -7.25
C GLN A 46 -5.09 -0.12 -6.90
N VAL A 47 -4.67 0.68 -7.86
CA VAL A 47 -4.72 2.15 -7.80
C VAL A 47 -5.83 2.68 -8.72
N PRO A 48 -6.41 3.85 -8.44
CA PRO A 48 -7.53 4.39 -9.20
C PRO A 48 -7.15 4.88 -10.62
N SER A 49 -5.89 5.25 -10.85
CA SER A 49 -5.42 5.75 -12.15
C SER A 49 -3.90 5.60 -12.28
N GLN A 50 -3.39 5.66 -13.52
CA GLN A 50 -1.95 5.61 -13.80
C GLN A 50 -1.17 6.75 -13.15
N PHE A 51 -1.77 7.94 -13.01
CA PHE A 51 -1.15 9.06 -12.29
C PHE A 51 -0.83 8.71 -10.83
N PHE A 52 -1.69 7.93 -10.16
CA PHE A 52 -1.42 7.46 -8.80
C PHE A 52 -0.20 6.55 -8.79
N TYR A 53 -0.13 5.61 -9.74
CA TYR A 53 1.01 4.72 -9.88
C TYR A 53 2.31 5.50 -10.03
N GLU A 54 2.38 6.42 -11.00
CA GLU A 54 3.61 7.19 -11.27
C GLU A 54 4.03 8.07 -10.09
N TRP A 55 3.06 8.70 -9.42
CA TRP A 55 3.34 9.56 -8.29
C TRP A 55 3.79 8.77 -7.06
N LEU A 56 3.13 7.64 -6.76
CA LEU A 56 3.55 6.72 -5.70
C LEU A 56 4.92 6.10 -6.00
N GLU A 57 5.18 5.75 -7.26
CA GLU A 57 6.47 5.19 -7.68
C GLU A 57 7.60 6.20 -7.48
N LYS A 58 7.39 7.47 -7.84
CA LYS A 58 8.42 8.50 -7.66
C LYS A 58 8.61 8.92 -6.20
N ASN A 59 7.54 9.06 -5.44
CA ASN A 59 7.58 9.67 -4.10
C ASN A 59 7.64 8.65 -2.95
N TYR A 60 7.01 7.49 -3.12
CA TYR A 60 6.76 6.55 -2.02
C TYR A 60 7.16 5.09 -2.29
N ILE A 61 7.75 4.77 -3.45
CA ILE A 61 8.20 3.40 -3.76
C ILE A 61 9.14 2.85 -2.69
N THR A 62 10.03 3.69 -2.19
CA THR A 62 11.01 3.32 -1.15
C THR A 62 10.32 3.02 0.17
N LEU A 63 9.27 3.78 0.51
CA LEU A 63 8.49 3.57 1.72
C LEU A 63 7.68 2.27 1.62
N ILE A 64 6.95 2.08 0.51
CA ILE A 64 6.14 0.87 0.27
C ILE A 64 7.02 -0.38 0.29
N LYS A 65 8.21 -0.34 -0.32
CA LYS A 65 9.16 -1.45 -0.27
C LYS A 65 9.65 -1.76 1.15
N LYS A 66 9.79 -0.74 2.01
CA LYS A 66 10.17 -0.93 3.41
C LYS A 66 9.07 -1.56 4.25
N THR A 67 7.79 -1.35 3.91
CA THR A 67 6.67 -1.89 4.69
C THR A 67 6.39 -3.38 4.39
N LEU A 68 6.91 -3.91 3.28
CA LEU A 68 6.72 -5.30 2.83
C LEU A 68 7.84 -6.27 3.31
N LYS A 69 8.59 -5.89 4.35
CA LYS A 69 9.80 -6.62 4.80
C LYS A 69 9.51 -7.82 5.68
#